data_AF-A0A3N5KGU1-F1
#
_entry.id   AF-A0A3N5KGU1-F1
#
_cell.length_a   1.000
_cell.length_b   1.000
_cell.length_c   1.000
_cell.angle_alpha   90.00
_cell.angle_beta   90.00
_cell.angle_gamma   90.00
#
_symmetry.space_group_name_H-M   'P 1'
#
loop_
_entity.id
_entity.type
_entity.pdbx_description
1 polymer ?
#
loop_
_entity_poly.entity_id
_entity_poly.type
_entity_poly.pdbx_seq_one_letter_code
_entity_poly.pdbx_strand_id
1 'polypeptide(L)'
;MTTSGIPEETGSTARRPARSPRSTPELIVELQAHATEFTLVAIAVANRDGTQFVFAIDDDPLCSLNALVGAGGHPIGLVGARIGNGAVEYHARPFVEYQNRPDALAYLQTLRVPFLTLLRTHVDRMPDNPRWN
;
A
#
# COMPACT_ATOMS: atom_id res chain seq x y z
N MET A 1 -63.23 9.99 2.37
CA MET A 1 -62.51 10.52 3.55
C MET A 1 -61.35 9.59 3.85
N THR A 2 -60.14 10.05 3.50
CA THR A 2 -58.77 9.89 4.06
C THR A 2 -58.59 8.83 5.18
N THR A 3 -57.61 7.91 5.14
CA THR A 3 -56.17 8.07 5.51
C THR A 3 -55.39 6.83 4.97
N SER A 4 -54.38 6.92 4.10
CA SER A 4 -52.92 7.04 4.35
C SER A 4 -52.42 6.22 5.56
N GLY A 5 -51.34 5.43 5.54
CA GLY A 5 -50.32 5.14 4.55
C GLY A 5 -49.21 4.25 5.15
N ILE A 6 -48.34 3.77 4.25
CA ILE A 6 -46.94 3.30 4.42
C ILE A 6 -46.69 1.89 5.01
N PRO A 7 -45.97 1.00 4.28
CA PRO A 7 -45.36 -0.23 4.80
C PRO A 7 -44.09 0.07 5.59
N GLU A 8 -43.88 -0.57 6.73
CA GLU A 8 -42.61 -0.53 7.46
C GLU A 8 -41.50 -1.21 6.66
N GLU A 9 -40.74 -0.38 5.95
CA GLU A 9 -39.34 -0.66 5.66
C GLU A 9 -38.54 -0.47 6.96
N THR A 10 -37.98 -1.54 7.51
CA THR A 10 -36.75 -1.43 8.28
C THR A 10 -35.69 -2.26 7.60
N GLY A 11 -35.03 -1.62 6.64
CA GLY A 11 -33.71 -2.01 6.21
C GLY A 11 -32.79 -2.11 7.42
N SER A 12 -32.55 -3.32 7.91
CA SER A 12 -31.31 -3.63 8.60
C SER A 12 -30.20 -3.64 7.56
N THR A 13 -29.78 -2.45 7.15
CA THR A 13 -28.42 -2.26 6.67
C THR A 13 -27.53 -2.61 7.86
N ALA A 14 -27.16 -3.89 7.92
CA ALA A 14 -26.13 -4.37 8.81
C ALA A 14 -24.96 -3.40 8.62
N ARG A 15 -24.74 -2.55 9.63
CA ARG A 15 -23.52 -1.76 9.77
C ARG A 15 -22.42 -2.79 9.74
N ARG A 16 -21.85 -3.00 8.55
CA ARG A 16 -20.67 -3.82 8.35
C ARG A 16 -19.69 -3.29 9.39
N PRO A 17 -19.28 -4.09 10.39
CA PRO A 17 -18.32 -3.60 11.37
C PRO A 17 -17.16 -3.05 10.56
N ALA A 18 -16.76 -1.81 10.86
CA ALA A 18 -15.53 -1.26 10.31
C ALA A 18 -14.48 -2.35 10.52
N ARG A 19 -13.96 -2.94 9.42
CA ARG A 19 -13.02 -4.06 9.51
C ARG A 19 -11.94 -3.62 10.50
N SER A 20 -11.64 -4.47 11.48
CA SER A 20 -10.50 -4.23 12.37
C SER A 20 -9.29 -3.86 11.51
N PRO A 21 -8.51 -2.85 11.90
CA PRO A 21 -7.31 -2.50 11.16
C PRO A 21 -6.46 -3.74 11.00
N ARG A 22 -6.03 -4.04 9.77
CA ARG A 22 -5.26 -5.25 9.50
C ARG A 22 -3.97 -5.26 10.30
N SER A 23 -3.61 -6.45 10.73
CA SER A 23 -2.40 -6.69 11.50
C SER A 23 -1.17 -6.54 10.59
N THR A 24 -0.03 -6.17 11.15
CA THR A 24 1.23 -6.09 10.39
C THR A 24 1.60 -7.38 9.65
N PRO A 25 1.36 -8.61 10.16
CA PRO A 25 1.60 -9.82 9.37
C PRO A 25 0.71 -9.92 8.12
N GLU A 26 -0.56 -9.48 8.19
CA GLU A 26 -1.47 -9.48 7.04
C GLU A 26 -0.99 -8.52 5.95
N LEU A 27 -0.43 -7.37 6.34
CA LEU A 27 0.16 -6.42 5.40
C LEU A 27 1.43 -6.97 4.73
N ILE A 28 2.26 -7.72 5.48
CA ILE A 28 3.44 -8.39 4.91
C ILE A 28 3.03 -9.49 3.92
N VAL A 29 1.99 -10.27 4.22
CA VAL A 29 1.46 -11.26 3.27
C VAL A 29 1.01 -10.58 1.98
N GLU A 30 0.30 -9.45 2.07
CA GLU A 30 -0.10 -8.67 0.89
C GLU A 30 1.11 -8.13 0.12
N LEU A 31 2.12 -7.59 0.82
CA LEU A 31 3.37 -7.12 0.22
C LEU A 31 4.08 -8.24 -0.56
N GLN A 32 4.21 -9.42 0.04
CA GLN A 32 4.89 -10.56 -0.58
C GLN A 32 4.12 -11.13 -1.77
N ALA A 33 2.78 -11.14 -1.72
CA ALA A 33 1.96 -11.52 -2.86
C ALA A 33 2.23 -10.63 -4.08
N HIS A 34 2.41 -9.32 -3.87
CA HIS A 34 2.70 -8.36 -4.93
C HIS A 34 4.17 -8.34 -5.37
N ALA A 35 5.11 -8.87 -4.57
CA ALA A 35 6.54 -8.83 -4.89
C ALA A 35 6.89 -9.50 -6.22
N THR A 36 6.13 -10.51 -6.64
CA THR A 36 6.34 -11.21 -7.91
C THR A 36 5.96 -10.38 -9.15
N GLU A 37 5.12 -9.36 -8.96
CA GLU A 37 4.60 -8.51 -10.03
C GLU A 37 5.49 -7.29 -10.30
N PHE A 38 6.36 -6.92 -9.36
CA PHE A 38 7.15 -5.68 -9.43
C PHE A 38 8.65 -5.97 -9.42
N THR A 39 9.42 -5.04 -9.99
CA THR A 39 10.87 -5.04 -9.83
C THR A 39 11.23 -4.67 -8.39
N LEU A 40 10.49 -3.74 -7.81
CA LEU A 40 10.59 -3.34 -6.41
C LEU A 40 9.20 -2.97 -5.89
N VAL A 41 8.84 -3.45 -4.70
CA VAL A 41 7.58 -3.11 -4.03
C VAL A 41 7.83 -2.89 -2.54
N ALA A 42 7.09 -1.95 -1.96
CA ALA A 42 7.16 -1.62 -0.56
C ALA A 42 5.81 -1.23 0.02
N ILE A 43 5.70 -1.39 1.34
CA ILE A 43 4.67 -0.71 2.14
C ILE A 43 5.18 0.70 2.44
N ALA A 44 4.37 1.71 2.10
CA ALA A 44 4.59 3.07 2.53
C ALA A 44 4.01 3.27 3.94
N VAL A 45 4.88 3.67 4.87
CA VAL A 45 4.53 3.96 6.27
C VAL A 45 4.71 5.46 6.51
N ALA A 46 3.61 6.18 6.67
CA ALA A 46 3.63 7.60 6.96
C ALA A 46 3.77 7.85 8.46
N ASN A 47 4.67 8.74 8.85
CA ASN A 47 4.83 9.22 10.22
C ASN A 47 4.91 10.76 10.23
N ARG A 48 5.22 11.35 11.38
CA ARG A 48 5.29 12.83 11.51
C ARG A 48 6.46 13.44 10.73
N ASP A 49 7.53 12.68 10.55
CA ASP A 49 8.79 13.14 9.95
C ASP A 49 8.86 12.87 8.43
N GLY A 50 7.95 12.05 7.90
CA GLY A 50 7.86 11.75 6.47
C GLY A 50 7.30 10.36 6.18
N THR A 51 7.79 9.74 5.10
CA THR A 51 7.43 8.38 4.72
C THR A 51 8.65 7.48 4.77
N GLN A 52 8.49 6.32 5.39
CA GLN A 52 9.46 5.23 5.34
C GLN A 52 8.87 4.08 4.53
N PHE A 53 9.75 3.32 3.88
CA PHE A 53 9.37 2.19 3.04
C PHE A 53 9.85 0.90 3.68
N VAL A 54 8.98 -0.10 3.73
CA VAL A 54 9.33 -1.48 4.09
C VAL A 54 9.27 -2.30 2.81
N PHE A 55 10.42 -2.78 2.33
CA PHE A 55 10.51 -3.45 1.04
C PHE A 55 10.25 -4.95 1.18
N ALA A 56 9.68 -5.56 0.14
CA ALA A 56 9.50 -7.01 0.11
C ALA A 56 10.83 -7.79 0.14
N ILE A 57 11.92 -7.15 -0.26
CA ILE A 57 13.28 -7.71 -0.36
C ILE A 57 14.11 -7.53 0.92
N ASP A 58 13.60 -6.84 1.94
CA ASP A 58 14.31 -6.69 3.21
C ASP A 58 14.46 -8.06 3.88
N ASP A 59 15.54 -8.29 4.64
CA ASP A 59 15.79 -9.56 5.32
C ASP A 59 14.68 -9.93 6.32
N ASP A 60 14.13 -8.94 7.02
CA ASP A 60 13.00 -9.09 7.94
C ASP A 60 12.02 -7.90 7.81
N PRO A 61 11.12 -7.95 6.82
CA PRO A 61 10.19 -6.85 6.56
C PRO A 61 9.11 -6.77 7.65
N LEU A 62 8.79 -7.89 8.33
CA LEU A 62 7.82 -7.89 9.42
C LEU A 62 8.35 -7.16 10.64
N CYS A 63 9.59 -7.46 11.06
CA CYS A 63 10.24 -6.74 12.16
C CYS A 63 10.36 -5.25 11.85
N SER A 64 10.78 -4.91 10.63
CA SER A 64 10.89 -3.52 10.17
C SER A 64 9.54 -2.79 10.22
N LEU A 65 8.47 -3.40 9.71
CA LEU A 65 7.12 -2.84 9.76
C LEU A 65 6.65 -2.66 11.21
N ASN A 66 6.85 -3.65 12.07
CA ASN A 66 6.49 -3.57 13.49
C ASN A 66 7.20 -2.42 14.20
N ALA A 67 8.49 -2.22 13.92
CA ALA A 67 9.26 -1.12 14.50
C ALA A 67 8.70 0.24 14.08
N LEU A 68 8.38 0.41 12.79
CA LEU A 68 7.79 1.66 12.28
C LEU A 68 6.41 1.92 12.86
N VAL A 69 5.55 0.90 12.94
CA VAL A 69 4.22 1.01 13.55
C VAL A 69 4.32 1.31 15.05
N GLY A 70 5.23 0.64 15.76
CA GLY A 70 5.50 0.87 17.17
C GLY A 70 6.01 2.29 17.47
N ALA A 71 6.71 2.92 16.52
CA ALA A 71 7.12 4.32 16.58
C ALA A 71 6.00 5.32 16.23
N GLY A 72 4.77 4.85 16.00
CA GLY A 72 3.62 5.69 15.62
C GLY A 72 3.48 5.89 14.11
N GLY A 73 4.16 5.08 13.30
CA GLY A 73 4.00 5.03 11.84
C GLY A 73 2.66 4.39 11.44
N HIS A 74 2.09 4.91 10.36
CA HIS A 74 0.80 4.48 9.83
C HIS A 74 1.02 3.89 8.43
N PRO A 75 0.88 2.57 8.26
CA PRO A 75 0.91 1.95 6.94
C PRO A 75 -0.28 2.44 6.14
N ILE A 76 -0.03 3.05 4.98
CA ILE A 76 -1.07 3.72 4.18
C ILE A 76 -1.36 3.00 2.85
N GLY A 77 -0.42 2.20 2.35
CA GLY A 77 -0.61 1.43 1.13
C GLY A 77 0.68 0.84 0.59
N LEU A 78 0.55 0.23 -0.58
CA LEU A 78 1.64 -0.32 -1.36
C LEU A 78 2.07 0.67 -2.44
N VAL A 79 3.38 0.75 -2.63
CA VAL A 79 4.00 1.39 -3.78
C VAL A 79 4.90 0.37 -4.47
N GLY A 80 4.84 0.33 -5.80
CA GLY A 80 5.57 -0.62 -6.60
C GLY A 80 6.10 0.02 -7.86
N ALA A 81 7.20 -0.48 -8.37
CA ALA A 81 7.72 -0.11 -9.66
C ALA A 81 8.07 -1.37 -10.46
N ARG A 82 7.68 -1.37 -11.72
CA ARG A 82 8.04 -2.40 -12.68
C ARG A 82 8.90 -1.78 -13.77
N ILE A 83 9.96 -2.46 -14.13
CA ILE A 83 10.81 -2.10 -15.26
C ILE A 83 10.63 -3.17 -16.34
N GLY A 84 10.25 -2.73 -17.53
CA GLY A 84 10.01 -3.59 -18.68
C GLY A 84 9.67 -2.75 -19.92
N ASN A 85 9.88 -3.32 -21.11
CA ASN A 85 9.57 -2.67 -22.39
C ASN A 85 10.21 -1.27 -22.57
N GLY A 86 11.40 -1.04 -21.99
CA GLY A 86 12.10 0.24 -22.05
C GLY A 86 11.47 1.36 -21.22
N ALA A 87 10.52 1.05 -20.33
CA ALA A 87 9.84 2.02 -19.48
C ALA A 87 9.84 1.60 -18.00
N VAL A 88 9.65 2.60 -17.13
CA VAL A 88 9.45 2.41 -15.69
C VAL A 88 8.00 2.77 -15.36
N GLU A 89 7.24 1.78 -14.91
CA GLU A 89 5.85 1.95 -14.49
C GLU A 89 5.79 2.06 -12.96
N TYR A 90 5.17 3.13 -12.47
CA TYR A 90 4.93 3.34 -11.04
C TYR A 90 3.48 2.99 -10.69
N HIS A 91 3.31 2.20 -9.64
CA HIS A 91 2.03 1.77 -9.13
C HIS A 91 1.90 2.20 -7.67
N ALA A 92 0.74 2.74 -7.33
CA ALA A 92 0.38 3.11 -5.98
C ALA A 92 -1.02 2.57 -5.69
N ARG A 93 -1.16 1.86 -4.57
CA ARG A 93 -2.41 1.26 -4.14
C ARG A 93 -2.61 1.52 -2.64
N PRO A 94 -3.57 2.37 -2.25
CA PRO A 94 -3.97 2.47 -0.86
C PRO A 94 -4.43 1.13 -0.32
N PHE A 95 -4.15 0.89 0.95
CA PHE A 95 -4.72 -0.26 1.64
C PHE A 95 -6.25 -0.16 1.72
N VAL A 96 -6.92 -1.30 1.92
CA VAL A 96 -8.40 -1.37 1.90
C VAL A 96 -9.06 -0.40 2.88
N GLU A 97 -8.39 -0.10 4.00
CA GLU A 97 -8.79 0.86 5.01
C GLU A 97 -8.84 2.31 4.48
N TYR A 98 -8.04 2.61 3.45
CA TYR A 98 -7.91 3.94 2.85
C TYR A 98 -8.40 3.99 1.39
N GLN A 99 -8.90 2.90 0.82
CA GLN A 99 -9.29 2.84 -0.60
C GLN A 99 -10.36 3.87 -1.01
N ASN A 100 -11.22 4.25 -0.06
CA ASN A 100 -12.28 5.25 -0.27
C ASN A 100 -11.83 6.68 0.07
N ARG A 101 -10.55 6.87 0.42
CA ARG A 101 -9.97 8.18 0.73
C ARG A 101 -9.12 8.64 -0.46
N PRO A 102 -9.60 9.59 -1.28
CA PRO A 102 -8.83 10.08 -2.44
C PRO A 102 -7.48 10.66 -2.02
N ASP A 103 -7.42 11.26 -0.83
CA ASP A 103 -6.20 11.84 -0.26
C ASP A 103 -5.10 10.80 -0.03
N ALA A 104 -5.46 9.55 0.29
CA ALA A 104 -4.48 8.48 0.48
C ALA A 104 -3.82 8.09 -0.83
N LEU A 105 -4.60 7.96 -1.92
CA LEU A 105 -4.04 7.73 -3.24
C LEU A 105 -3.20 8.92 -3.70
N ALA A 106 -3.70 10.14 -3.53
CA ALA A 106 -2.96 11.36 -3.88
C ALA A 106 -1.63 11.43 -3.13
N TYR A 107 -1.62 11.15 -1.84
CA TYR A 107 -0.40 11.07 -1.04
C TYR A 107 0.57 10.01 -1.58
N LEU A 108 0.11 8.77 -1.83
CA LEU A 108 0.97 7.73 -2.41
C LEU A 108 1.53 8.13 -3.79
N GLN A 109 0.80 8.91 -4.59
CA GLN A 109 1.31 9.43 -5.86
C GLN A 109 2.46 10.43 -5.66
N THR A 110 2.47 11.21 -4.57
CA THR A 110 3.60 12.09 -4.24
C THR A 110 4.89 11.32 -3.95
N LEU A 111 4.78 10.05 -3.56
CA LEU A 111 5.93 9.17 -3.27
C LEU A 111 6.62 8.63 -4.52
N ARG A 112 6.10 8.90 -5.72
CA ARG A 112 6.66 8.40 -6.98
C ARG A 112 8.14 8.74 -7.14
N VAL A 113 8.50 10.02 -7.02
CA VAL A 113 9.89 10.48 -7.22
C VAL A 113 10.86 9.87 -6.20
N PRO A 114 10.61 9.93 -4.88
CA PRO A 114 11.53 9.32 -3.92
C PRO A 114 11.61 7.79 -4.09
N PHE A 115 10.49 7.11 -4.39
CA PHE A 115 10.49 5.67 -4.61
C PHE A 115 11.30 5.25 -5.84
N LEU A 116 11.14 5.95 -6.97
CA LEU A 116 11.90 5.67 -8.20
C LEU A 116 13.40 5.96 -8.04
N THR A 117 13.77 6.87 -7.14
CA THR A 117 15.18 7.11 -6.78
C THR A 117 15.80 5.90 -6.06
N LEU A 118 15.02 5.27 -5.16
CA LEU A 118 15.43 4.04 -4.47
C LEU A 118 15.52 2.86 -5.45
N LEU A 119 14.56 2.75 -6.37
CA LEU A 119 14.61 1.77 -7.46
C LEU A 119 15.91 1.89 -8.25
N ARG A 120 16.27 3.09 -8.73
CA ARG A 120 17.52 3.29 -9.47
C ARG A 120 18.74 2.80 -8.69
N THR A 121 18.81 3.14 -7.40
CA THR A 121 19.90 2.69 -6.53
C THR A 121 19.93 1.17 -6.36
N HIS A 122 18.76 0.54 -6.27
CA HIS A 122 18.63 -0.92 -6.18
C HIS A 122 19.12 -1.61 -7.46
N VAL A 123 18.77 -1.05 -8.62
CA VAL A 123 19.14 -1.56 -9.95
C VAL A 123 20.62 -1.41 -10.22
N ASP A 124 21.20 -0.25 -9.91
CA ASP A 124 22.63 -0.01 -10.08
C ASP A 124 23.50 -0.99 -9.27
N ARG A 125 22.93 -1.55 -8.19
CA ARG A 125 23.57 -2.60 -7.37
C ARG A 125 23.38 -4.03 -7.91
N MET A 126 22.56 -4.22 -8.94
CA MET A 126 22.30 -5.50 -9.60
C MET A 126 22.68 -5.46 -11.09
N PRO A 127 23.99 -5.35 -11.42
CA PRO A 127 24.44 -5.17 -12.81
C PRO A 127 24.17 -6.39 -13.72
N ASP A 128 23.99 -7.60 -13.18
CA ASP A 128 23.86 -8.85 -13.96
C ASP A 128 22.43 -9.39 -14.10
N ASN A 129 21.40 -8.56 -13.92
CA ASN A 129 20.02 -9.05 -14.04
C ASN A 129 19.61 -9.16 -15.53
N PRO A 130 19.29 -10.36 -16.05
CA PRO A 130 18.96 -10.56 -17.47
C PRO A 130 17.59 -9.97 -17.88
N ARG A 131 16.80 -9.44 -16.93
CA ARG A 131 15.51 -8.78 -17.20
C ARG A 131 15.63 -7.37 -17.81
N TRP A 132 16.86 -6.89 -18.03
CA TRP A 132 17.18 -5.49 -18.35
C TRP A 132 17.80 -5.30 -19.73
N ASN A 133 18.14 -6.39 -20.41
CA ASN A 133 18.77 -6.40 -21.72
C ASN A 133 17.77 -6.73 -22.82
#